data_AF-A0A3C0XMV1-F1
#
_entry.id   AF-A0A3C0XMV1-F1
#
_cell.length_a   1.000
_cell.length_b   1.000
_cell.length_c   1.000
_cell.angle_alpha   90.00
_cell.angle_beta   90.00
_cell.angle_gamma   90.00
#
_symmetry.space_group_name_H-M   'P 1'
#
loop_
_entity.id
_entity.type
_entity.pdbx_description
1 polymer ?
#
loop_
_entity_poly.entity_id
_entity_poly.type
_entity_poly.pdbx_seq_one_letter_code
_entity_poly.pdbx_strand_id
1 'polypeptide(L)'
;MLTSLLSRATPLLAIAWIVSLPVPYLLGWGNIATVTIPALSLLLALGLARTESHGDRRMFVSLFLVGYLLRFGAVVLIAGATGHPPLGPDSTTYLRESQLLAGNHLVTDTAPYAYNGFGTFDVAHYYLFALFIMVFGSDLVGLQLLNSALAALVAPLMFGWCRRVAGRYAVFVGVVLAVHPSLIVLASIDLLKDPSVMFFAALALWAVSRFEERRIGVTAAAFFAIAIAGLTYLRMDRFYLVAYAELAVLISGVLFLRHALSKREVIARSLPIVLLFVVVEAGPFAVGWPPSPVLVYQDIENILRNQPGLLGLSRDTLRNSSTVETPSSTAIPFESHTAQVVGAQAVVTVEGRSAGSGRALAAFNMPSPASSTDSTMVRTYDPVMAEAAAGQTATPSPSPTPERLPERLGSSWMARIVVVLADSFRRLFGPYVWVPPERWDLDWILRSDLPLYPGMVVWYAGLPLFAIGVGVTVIRAVRGLERRASLVTLAIFLLFYFLQYLVLDLSYRQRDTMLPFLAVFGLMGLYRLLRSRRFLAVYRLYWVVLLLIAVGHSVVRAALGGA
;
A
#
# COMPACT_ATOMS: atom_id res chain seq x y z
N MET A 1 17.82 -26.13 -9.21
CA MET A 1 16.51 -26.81 -9.39
C MET A 1 15.39 -25.80 -9.67
N LEU A 2 14.97 -24.97 -8.70
CA LEU A 2 13.84 -24.02 -8.83
C LEU A 2 13.90 -23.14 -10.10
N THR A 3 15.08 -22.57 -10.40
CA THR A 3 15.30 -21.75 -11.59
C THR A 3 14.98 -22.49 -12.89
N SER A 4 15.43 -23.74 -13.00
CA SER A 4 15.20 -24.58 -14.18
C SER A 4 13.74 -24.98 -14.30
N LEU A 5 13.06 -25.25 -13.18
CA LEU A 5 11.66 -25.66 -13.18
C LEU A 5 10.77 -24.52 -13.68
N LEU A 6 10.90 -23.33 -13.08
CA LEU A 6 10.11 -22.16 -13.50
C LEU A 6 10.40 -21.69 -14.92
N SER A 7 11.66 -21.82 -15.37
CA SER A 7 12.02 -21.44 -16.75
C SER A 7 11.51 -22.42 -17.79
N ARG A 8 11.36 -23.71 -17.44
CA ARG A 8 10.75 -24.73 -18.30
C ARG A 8 9.23 -24.61 -18.31
N ALA A 9 8.62 -24.15 -17.22
CA ALA A 9 7.18 -23.95 -17.10
C ALA A 9 6.68 -22.67 -17.82
N THR A 10 7.55 -21.71 -18.16
CA THR A 10 7.14 -20.42 -18.75
C THR A 10 6.19 -20.55 -19.96
N PRO A 11 6.44 -21.43 -20.95
CA PRO A 11 5.54 -21.58 -22.09
C PRO A 11 4.15 -22.06 -21.68
N LEU A 12 4.08 -23.02 -20.76
CA LEU A 12 2.80 -23.54 -20.23
C LEU A 12 2.05 -22.46 -19.44
N LEU A 13 2.75 -21.68 -18.63
CA LEU A 13 2.18 -20.55 -17.90
C LEU A 13 1.66 -19.47 -18.85
N ALA A 14 2.38 -19.18 -19.93
CA ALA A 14 1.94 -18.22 -20.94
C ALA A 14 0.68 -18.71 -21.68
N ILE A 15 0.60 -20.00 -22.03
CA ILE A 15 -0.59 -20.60 -22.63
C ILE A 15 -1.77 -20.51 -21.65
N ALA A 16 -1.58 -20.92 -20.39
CA ALA A 16 -2.62 -20.83 -19.36
C ALA A 16 -3.13 -19.40 -19.20
N TRP A 17 -2.23 -18.42 -19.22
CA TRP A 17 -2.57 -17.01 -19.16
C TRP A 17 -3.36 -16.53 -20.38
N ILE A 18 -2.94 -16.88 -21.60
CA ILE A 18 -3.66 -16.51 -22.84
C ILE A 18 -5.07 -17.10 -22.83
N VAL A 19 -5.21 -18.37 -22.44
CA VAL A 19 -6.50 -19.07 -22.39
C VAL A 19 -7.40 -18.50 -21.30
N SER A 20 -6.84 -17.98 -20.21
CA SER A 20 -7.64 -17.42 -19.11
C SER A 20 -8.15 -16.00 -19.39
N LEU A 21 -7.48 -15.22 -20.25
CA LEU A 21 -7.86 -13.83 -20.56
C LEU A 21 -9.33 -13.61 -20.91
N PRO A 22 -9.95 -14.37 -21.84
CA PRO A 22 -11.32 -14.10 -22.24
C PRO A 22 -12.36 -14.55 -21.19
N VAL A 23 -11.98 -15.32 -20.16
CA VAL A 23 -12.94 -15.96 -19.24
C VAL A 23 -13.90 -14.96 -18.59
N PRO A 24 -13.46 -13.85 -17.96
CA PRO A 24 -14.38 -12.93 -17.28
C PRO A 24 -15.32 -12.23 -18.27
N TYR A 25 -14.82 -11.91 -19.47
CA TYR A 25 -15.61 -11.32 -20.54
C TYR A 25 -16.68 -12.28 -21.07
N LEU A 26 -16.30 -13.54 -21.34
CA LEU A 26 -17.21 -14.58 -21.83
C LEU A 26 -18.28 -14.96 -20.80
N LEU A 27 -17.98 -14.83 -19.50
CA LEU A 27 -18.93 -15.04 -18.41
C LEU A 27 -19.82 -13.82 -18.14
N GLY A 28 -19.63 -12.71 -18.87
CA GLY A 28 -20.40 -11.48 -18.68
C GLY A 28 -20.09 -10.73 -17.39
N TRP A 29 -18.96 -11.02 -16.74
CA TRP A 29 -18.58 -10.41 -15.46
C TRP A 29 -17.88 -9.06 -15.61
N GLY A 30 -17.48 -8.67 -16.82
CA GLY A 30 -16.84 -7.38 -17.06
C GLY A 30 -16.82 -7.01 -18.54
N ASN A 31 -16.06 -5.95 -18.86
CA ASN A 31 -15.99 -5.39 -20.21
C ASN A 31 -14.60 -5.61 -20.85
N ILE A 32 -14.26 -4.83 -21.88
CA ILE A 32 -12.98 -4.90 -22.60
C ILE A 32 -11.75 -4.73 -21.67
N ALA A 33 -11.91 -4.09 -20.51
CA ALA A 33 -10.87 -3.92 -19.51
C ALA A 33 -10.37 -5.25 -18.95
N THR A 34 -11.26 -6.24 -18.82
CA THR A 34 -10.91 -7.57 -18.30
C THR A 34 -9.90 -8.32 -19.18
N VAL A 35 -9.79 -7.95 -20.46
CA VAL A 35 -8.77 -8.46 -21.40
C VAL A 35 -7.60 -7.48 -21.52
N THR A 36 -7.90 -6.18 -21.58
CA THR A 36 -6.91 -5.13 -21.84
C THR A 36 -5.91 -4.96 -20.70
N ILE A 37 -6.36 -4.94 -19.45
CA ILE A 37 -5.48 -4.79 -18.28
C ILE A 37 -4.46 -5.91 -18.15
N PRO A 38 -4.86 -7.20 -18.18
CA PRO A 38 -3.90 -8.28 -18.26
C PRO A 38 -2.89 -8.06 -19.39
N ALA A 39 -3.35 -7.77 -20.61
CA ALA A 39 -2.46 -7.60 -21.77
C ALA A 39 -1.43 -6.49 -21.57
N LEU A 40 -1.86 -5.31 -21.10
CA LEU A 40 -0.98 -4.19 -20.79
C LEU A 40 0.01 -4.55 -19.67
N SER A 41 -0.44 -5.28 -18.65
CA SER A 41 0.44 -5.71 -17.55
C SER A 41 1.51 -6.72 -17.99
N LEU A 42 1.19 -7.63 -18.91
CA LEU A 42 2.18 -8.54 -19.51
C LEU A 42 3.17 -7.77 -20.37
N LEU A 43 2.70 -6.82 -21.20
CA LEU A 43 3.59 -5.96 -21.99
C LEU A 43 4.54 -5.16 -21.10
N LEU A 44 4.04 -4.63 -19.99
CA LEU A 44 4.87 -3.96 -18.98
C LEU A 44 5.89 -4.93 -18.37
N ALA A 45 5.46 -6.13 -17.94
CA ALA A 45 6.36 -7.15 -17.40
C ALA A 45 7.46 -7.56 -18.39
N LEU A 46 7.11 -7.73 -19.68
CA LEU A 46 8.06 -8.03 -20.75
C LEU A 46 9.04 -6.86 -21.00
N GLY A 47 8.53 -5.62 -20.97
CA GLY A 47 9.35 -4.41 -21.08
C GLY A 47 10.37 -4.31 -19.95
N LEU A 48 9.93 -4.50 -18.70
CA LEU A 48 10.80 -4.54 -17.52
C LEU A 48 11.81 -5.70 -17.61
N ALA A 49 11.37 -6.90 -17.99
CA ALA A 49 12.22 -8.08 -18.14
C ALA A 49 13.33 -7.89 -19.18
N ARG A 50 13.10 -7.12 -20.26
CA ARG A 50 14.14 -6.83 -21.27
C ARG A 50 15.35 -6.11 -20.70
N THR A 51 15.17 -5.37 -19.60
CA THR A 51 16.27 -4.69 -18.92
C THR A 51 17.11 -5.65 -18.07
N GLU A 52 16.59 -6.84 -17.73
CA GLU A 52 17.34 -7.89 -17.00
C GLU A 52 18.31 -8.63 -17.93
N SER A 53 19.28 -9.32 -17.30
CA SER A 53 20.25 -10.18 -18.00
C SER A 53 19.50 -11.28 -18.77
N HIS A 54 20.06 -11.77 -19.89
CA HIS A 54 19.40 -12.78 -20.74
C HIS A 54 18.92 -14.01 -19.95
N GLY A 55 19.71 -14.47 -18.98
CA GLY A 55 19.35 -15.61 -18.11
C GLY A 55 18.23 -15.29 -17.11
N ASP A 56 18.12 -14.04 -16.67
CA ASP A 56 17.13 -13.61 -15.66
C ASP A 56 15.79 -13.19 -16.29
N ARG A 57 15.73 -12.85 -17.59
CA ARG A 57 14.49 -12.41 -18.26
C ARG A 57 13.36 -13.44 -18.16
N ARG A 58 13.68 -14.71 -18.41
CA ARG A 58 12.69 -15.80 -18.34
C ARG A 58 12.17 -15.98 -16.92
N MET A 59 13.06 -15.88 -15.93
CA MET A 59 12.66 -15.94 -14.53
C MET A 59 11.73 -14.79 -14.15
N PHE A 60 12.06 -13.56 -14.56
CA PHE A 60 11.24 -12.38 -14.33
C PHE A 60 9.82 -12.58 -14.87
N VAL A 61 9.69 -13.04 -16.12
CA VAL A 61 8.39 -13.31 -16.73
C VAL A 61 7.66 -14.47 -16.05
N SER A 62 8.33 -15.57 -15.72
CA SER A 62 7.71 -16.69 -14.99
C SER A 62 7.14 -16.25 -13.65
N LEU A 63 7.88 -15.43 -12.88
CA LEU A 63 7.41 -14.93 -11.58
C LEU A 63 6.16 -14.05 -11.74
N PHE A 64 6.13 -13.19 -12.75
CA PHE A 64 4.93 -12.42 -13.10
C PHE A 64 3.76 -13.34 -13.43
N LEU A 65 3.94 -14.30 -14.35
CA LEU A 65 2.87 -15.20 -14.80
C LEU A 65 2.32 -16.05 -13.65
N VAL A 66 3.18 -16.62 -12.80
CA VAL A 66 2.74 -17.36 -11.60
C VAL A 66 1.95 -16.46 -10.66
N GLY A 67 2.51 -15.28 -10.33
CA GLY A 67 1.85 -14.34 -9.42
C GLY A 67 0.50 -13.85 -9.96
N TYR A 68 0.43 -13.56 -11.25
CA TYR A 68 -0.78 -13.10 -11.91
C TYR A 68 -1.83 -14.20 -12.00
N LEU A 69 -1.48 -15.41 -12.46
CA LEU A 69 -2.43 -16.52 -12.60
C LEU A 69 -3.07 -16.92 -11.27
N LEU A 70 -2.31 -16.92 -10.16
CA LEU A 70 -2.87 -17.21 -8.84
C LEU A 70 -3.89 -16.14 -8.39
N ARG A 71 -3.59 -14.86 -8.64
CA ARG A 71 -4.49 -13.74 -8.32
C ARG A 71 -5.71 -13.70 -9.23
N PHE A 72 -5.51 -13.87 -10.53
CA PHE A 72 -6.57 -13.99 -11.52
C PHE A 72 -7.51 -15.15 -11.17
N GLY A 73 -6.95 -16.33 -10.84
CA GLY A 73 -7.73 -17.48 -10.39
C GLY A 73 -8.54 -17.17 -9.14
N ALA A 74 -7.97 -16.46 -8.17
CA ALA A 74 -8.70 -16.03 -6.98
C ALA A 74 -9.87 -15.06 -7.33
N VAL A 75 -9.65 -14.06 -8.19
CA VAL A 75 -10.72 -13.16 -8.66
C VAL A 75 -11.85 -13.95 -9.34
N VAL A 76 -11.50 -14.86 -10.26
CA VAL A 76 -12.49 -15.69 -10.99
C VAL A 76 -13.26 -16.61 -10.05
N LEU A 77 -12.59 -17.27 -9.11
CA LEU A 77 -13.23 -18.15 -8.14
C LEU A 77 -14.19 -17.39 -7.23
N ILE A 78 -13.79 -16.20 -6.78
CA ILE A 78 -14.64 -15.36 -5.92
C ILE A 78 -15.84 -14.85 -6.71
N ALA A 79 -15.61 -14.21 -7.87
CA ALA A 79 -16.68 -13.70 -8.72
C ALA A 79 -17.68 -14.81 -9.12
N GLY A 80 -17.18 -16.02 -9.41
CA GLY A 80 -18.03 -17.18 -9.71
C GLY A 80 -18.83 -17.69 -8.52
N ALA A 81 -18.30 -17.59 -7.30
CA ALA A 81 -18.97 -18.03 -6.09
C ALA A 81 -20.03 -17.01 -5.60
N THR A 82 -19.76 -15.72 -5.74
CA THR A 82 -20.63 -14.65 -5.21
C THR A 82 -21.52 -14.01 -6.27
N GLY A 83 -21.30 -14.28 -7.56
CA GLY A 83 -22.02 -13.66 -8.68
C GLY A 83 -21.63 -12.20 -8.96
N HIS A 84 -21.04 -11.52 -7.98
CA HIS A 84 -20.44 -10.20 -8.10
C HIS A 84 -19.18 -10.12 -7.25
N PRO A 85 -18.17 -9.31 -7.60
CA PRO A 85 -17.00 -9.15 -6.74
C PRO A 85 -17.40 -8.51 -5.39
N PRO A 86 -16.97 -9.06 -4.25
CA PRO A 86 -17.22 -8.43 -2.97
C PRO A 86 -16.41 -7.14 -2.85
N LEU A 87 -16.93 -6.18 -2.09
CA LEU A 87 -16.18 -4.99 -1.68
C LEU A 87 -16.27 -4.84 -0.17
N GLY A 88 -15.12 -4.68 0.45
CA GLY A 88 -15.03 -4.21 1.83
C GLY A 88 -15.48 -2.75 1.96
N PRO A 89 -15.67 -2.26 3.19
CA PRO A 89 -16.02 -0.86 3.45
C PRO A 89 -15.01 0.14 2.87
N ASP A 90 -13.71 -0.14 3.03
CA ASP A 90 -12.65 0.71 2.50
C ASP A 90 -12.71 0.79 0.97
N SER A 91 -12.89 -0.35 0.33
CA SER A 91 -12.90 -0.46 -1.14
C SER A 91 -14.14 0.14 -1.77
N THR A 92 -15.27 0.09 -1.05
CA THR A 92 -16.48 0.84 -1.42
C THR A 92 -16.20 2.34 -1.41
N THR A 93 -15.50 2.82 -0.37
CA THR A 93 -15.07 4.22 -0.29
C THR A 93 -14.12 4.55 -1.44
N TYR A 94 -13.08 3.74 -1.67
CA TYR A 94 -12.13 3.92 -2.77
C TYR A 94 -12.82 3.99 -4.13
N LEU A 95 -13.76 3.09 -4.41
CA LEU A 95 -14.52 3.10 -5.66
C LEU A 95 -15.37 4.37 -5.80
N ARG A 96 -16.17 4.71 -4.79
CA ARG A 96 -17.08 5.88 -4.81
C ARG A 96 -16.29 7.17 -5.07
N GLU A 97 -15.24 7.37 -4.30
CA GLU A 97 -14.39 8.56 -4.38
C GLU A 97 -13.68 8.66 -5.74
N SER A 98 -13.21 7.53 -6.30
CA SER A 98 -12.64 7.50 -7.64
C SER A 98 -13.66 7.74 -8.75
N GLN A 99 -14.92 7.34 -8.58
CA GLN A 99 -16.00 7.67 -9.51
C GLN A 99 -16.30 9.18 -9.52
N LEU A 100 -16.31 9.81 -8.34
CA LEU A 100 -16.47 11.26 -8.22
C LEU A 100 -15.33 12.01 -8.91
N LEU A 101 -14.07 11.59 -8.69
CA LEU A 101 -12.91 12.15 -9.38
C LEU A 101 -12.96 11.95 -10.90
N ALA A 102 -13.37 10.77 -11.36
CA ALA A 102 -13.52 10.48 -12.79
C ALA A 102 -14.62 11.33 -13.44
N GLY A 103 -15.76 11.50 -12.76
CA GLY A 103 -16.88 12.35 -13.20
C GLY A 103 -16.51 13.83 -13.29
N ASN A 104 -15.56 14.28 -12.46
CA ASN A 104 -15.03 15.64 -12.49
C ASN A 104 -13.78 15.79 -13.38
N HIS A 105 -13.52 14.84 -14.28
CA HIS A 105 -12.37 14.88 -15.20
C HIS A 105 -11.00 15.05 -14.51
N LEU A 106 -10.83 14.49 -13.31
CA LEU A 106 -9.64 14.65 -12.46
C LEU A 106 -9.37 16.10 -12.04
N VAL A 107 -10.28 17.04 -12.31
CA VAL A 107 -10.17 18.43 -11.89
C VAL A 107 -10.47 18.50 -10.40
N THR A 108 -9.51 19.04 -9.64
CA THR A 108 -9.71 19.43 -8.25
C THR A 108 -9.52 20.93 -8.17
N ASP A 109 -10.62 21.67 -8.12
CA ASP A 109 -10.61 23.14 -8.00
C ASP A 109 -10.06 23.63 -6.65
N THR A 110 -9.60 22.72 -5.78
CA THR A 110 -9.03 23.00 -4.46
C THR A 110 -7.75 22.22 -4.21
N ALA A 111 -6.93 22.71 -3.28
CA ALA A 111 -5.75 22.02 -2.79
C ALA A 111 -6.09 20.55 -2.39
N PRO A 112 -5.16 19.61 -2.47
CA PRO A 112 -5.43 18.17 -2.27
C PRO A 112 -5.93 17.80 -0.87
N TYR A 113 -5.63 18.62 0.15
CA TYR A 113 -6.24 18.50 1.49
C TYR A 113 -7.67 19.03 1.54
N ALA A 114 -8.02 19.93 0.62
CA ALA A 114 -9.30 20.61 0.51
C ALA A 114 -10.30 19.87 -0.38
N TYR A 115 -10.07 18.58 -0.68
CA TYR A 115 -11.22 17.69 -0.70
C TYR A 115 -11.59 17.40 0.76
N ASN A 116 -12.40 18.30 1.34
CA ASN A 116 -13.09 18.10 2.63
C ASN A 116 -13.82 16.74 2.70
N GLY A 117 -13.96 16.00 1.59
CA GLY A 117 -14.56 14.67 1.53
C GLY A 117 -13.62 13.48 1.80
N PHE A 118 -12.29 13.57 1.64
CA PHE A 118 -11.41 12.39 1.81
C PHE A 118 -10.91 12.25 3.24
N GLY A 119 -10.70 13.37 3.94
CA GLY A 119 -10.15 13.38 5.29
C GLY A 119 -8.74 12.79 5.41
N THR A 120 -7.99 12.68 4.30
CA THR A 120 -6.65 12.08 4.26
C THR A 120 -5.77 12.70 3.17
N PHE A 121 -4.45 12.68 3.38
CA PHE A 121 -3.44 13.03 2.37
C PHE A 121 -3.11 11.86 1.43
N ASP A 122 -3.57 10.65 1.74
CA ASP A 122 -3.29 9.45 0.97
C ASP A 122 -4.23 9.38 -0.25
N VAL A 123 -3.93 10.08 -1.35
CA VAL A 123 -4.87 10.24 -2.48
C VAL A 123 -4.47 9.60 -3.80
N ALA A 124 -3.22 9.15 -3.97
CA ALA A 124 -2.73 8.70 -5.28
C ALA A 124 -3.52 7.52 -5.86
N HIS A 125 -3.95 6.59 -5.01
CA HIS A 125 -4.76 5.44 -5.44
C HIS A 125 -6.13 5.86 -5.99
N TYR A 126 -6.75 6.92 -5.46
CA TYR A 126 -8.02 7.41 -5.99
C TYR A 126 -7.87 7.90 -7.42
N TYR A 127 -6.77 8.62 -7.73
CA TYR A 127 -6.46 9.07 -9.09
C TYR A 127 -6.14 7.91 -10.03
N LEU A 128 -5.43 6.89 -9.55
CA LEU A 128 -5.14 5.68 -10.32
C LEU A 128 -6.43 4.97 -10.74
N PHE A 129 -7.36 4.76 -9.81
CA PHE A 129 -8.66 4.15 -10.09
C PHE A 129 -9.57 5.08 -10.90
N ALA A 130 -9.55 6.39 -10.67
CA ALA A 130 -10.31 7.35 -11.47
C ALA A 130 -9.87 7.34 -12.93
N LEU A 131 -8.56 7.32 -13.19
CA LEU A 131 -8.02 7.20 -14.56
C LEU A 131 -8.47 5.90 -15.22
N PHE A 132 -8.46 4.79 -14.48
CA PHE A 132 -9.02 3.53 -14.97
C PHE A 132 -10.51 3.69 -15.34
N ILE A 133 -11.30 4.28 -14.44
CA ILE A 133 -12.75 4.46 -14.64
C ILE A 133 -13.05 5.36 -15.84
N MET A 134 -12.26 6.40 -16.06
CA MET A 134 -12.44 7.27 -17.24
C MET A 134 -12.22 6.54 -18.57
N VAL A 135 -11.27 5.59 -18.61
CA VAL A 135 -10.92 4.86 -19.84
C VAL A 135 -11.83 3.65 -20.06
N PHE A 136 -12.18 2.95 -18.98
CA PHE A 136 -12.81 1.63 -19.03
C PHE A 136 -14.20 1.58 -18.38
N GLY A 137 -14.67 2.67 -17.80
CA GLY A 137 -15.88 2.69 -16.97
C GLY A 137 -15.65 2.06 -15.59
N SER A 138 -16.71 2.00 -14.78
CA SER A 138 -16.66 1.42 -13.42
C SER A 138 -16.72 -0.11 -13.40
N ASP A 139 -15.96 -0.78 -14.27
CA ASP A 139 -15.87 -2.24 -14.28
C ASP A 139 -15.07 -2.72 -13.05
N LEU A 140 -15.80 -3.28 -12.09
CA LEU A 140 -15.26 -3.73 -10.82
C LEU A 140 -14.25 -4.88 -10.99
N VAL A 141 -14.55 -5.84 -11.87
CA VAL A 141 -13.63 -6.94 -12.18
C VAL A 141 -12.38 -6.38 -12.84
N GLY A 142 -12.54 -5.44 -13.76
CA GLY A 142 -11.42 -4.72 -14.37
C GLY A 142 -10.50 -4.04 -13.35
N LEU A 143 -11.06 -3.35 -12.35
CA LEU A 143 -10.30 -2.73 -11.26
C LEU A 143 -9.59 -3.75 -10.36
N GLN A 144 -10.23 -4.88 -10.03
CA GLN A 144 -9.58 -5.95 -9.26
C GLN A 144 -8.46 -6.62 -10.05
N LEU A 145 -8.62 -6.77 -11.36
CA LEU A 145 -7.57 -7.26 -12.25
C LEU A 145 -6.40 -6.28 -12.37
N LEU A 146 -6.65 -4.96 -12.28
CA LEU A 146 -5.61 -3.95 -12.14
C LEU A 146 -4.83 -4.13 -10.83
N ASN A 147 -5.52 -4.27 -9.70
CA ASN A 147 -4.86 -4.57 -8.41
C ASN A 147 -4.04 -5.86 -8.45
N SER A 148 -4.61 -6.92 -9.05
CA SER A 148 -3.94 -8.20 -9.24
C SER A 148 -2.68 -8.06 -10.12
N ALA A 149 -2.73 -7.27 -11.18
CA ALA A 149 -1.59 -6.97 -12.05
C ALA A 149 -0.46 -6.23 -11.30
N LEU A 150 -0.81 -5.17 -10.57
CA LEU A 150 0.15 -4.39 -9.78
C LEU A 150 0.84 -5.27 -8.73
N ALA A 151 0.07 -6.05 -7.96
CA ALA A 151 0.61 -6.98 -6.97
C ALA A 151 1.47 -8.09 -7.61
N ALA A 152 1.09 -8.62 -8.78
CA ALA A 152 1.87 -9.63 -9.49
C ALA A 152 3.23 -9.10 -9.98
N LEU A 153 3.34 -7.81 -10.30
CA LEU A 153 4.60 -7.17 -10.70
C LEU A 153 5.59 -6.96 -9.54
N VAL A 154 5.12 -6.99 -8.28
CA VAL A 154 5.99 -6.86 -7.10
C VAL A 154 7.03 -7.99 -7.06
N ALA A 155 6.62 -9.24 -7.27
CA ALA A 155 7.50 -10.40 -7.21
C ALA A 155 8.70 -10.34 -8.18
N PRO A 156 8.52 -10.08 -9.50
CA PRO A 156 9.63 -9.99 -10.42
C PRO A 156 10.48 -8.72 -10.23
N LEU A 157 9.89 -7.58 -9.84
CA LEU A 157 10.66 -6.36 -9.49
C LEU A 157 11.58 -6.62 -8.30
N MET A 158 11.04 -7.23 -7.24
CA MET A 158 11.82 -7.62 -6.07
C MET A 158 12.87 -8.68 -6.41
N PHE A 159 12.58 -9.64 -7.30
CA PHE A 159 13.59 -10.56 -7.83
C PHE A 159 14.73 -9.80 -8.53
N GLY A 160 14.42 -8.88 -9.45
CA GLY A 160 15.41 -8.08 -10.17
C GLY A 160 16.26 -7.23 -9.25
N TRP A 161 15.66 -6.60 -8.24
CA TRP A 161 16.38 -5.86 -7.21
C TRP A 161 17.26 -6.79 -6.36
N CYS A 162 16.69 -7.89 -5.84
CA CYS A 162 17.40 -8.89 -5.02
C CYS A 162 18.57 -9.53 -5.75
N ARG A 163 18.48 -9.69 -7.08
CA ARG A 163 19.55 -10.31 -7.88
C ARG A 163 20.86 -9.53 -7.75
N ARG A 164 20.76 -8.22 -7.55
CA ARG A 164 21.88 -7.27 -7.40
C ARG A 164 22.42 -7.25 -5.98
N VAL A 165 21.51 -7.18 -5.00
CA VAL A 165 21.91 -6.98 -3.60
C VAL A 165 22.17 -8.27 -2.85
N ALA A 166 21.40 -9.33 -3.11
CA ALA A 166 21.38 -10.59 -2.36
C ALA A 166 21.82 -11.79 -3.21
N GLY A 167 21.97 -11.64 -4.53
CA GLY A 167 22.55 -12.62 -5.44
C GLY A 167 21.72 -13.90 -5.54
N ARG A 168 22.12 -14.94 -4.80
CA ARG A 168 21.56 -16.30 -4.88
C ARG A 168 20.14 -16.44 -4.30
N TYR A 169 19.73 -15.52 -3.43
CA TYR A 169 18.43 -15.59 -2.75
C TYR A 169 17.29 -15.00 -3.58
N ALA A 170 17.61 -14.30 -4.67
CA ALA A 170 16.64 -13.54 -5.46
C ALA A 170 15.47 -14.38 -5.97
N VAL A 171 15.74 -15.56 -6.52
CA VAL A 171 14.68 -16.44 -7.05
C VAL A 171 13.72 -16.86 -5.93
N PHE A 172 14.25 -17.16 -4.75
CA PHE A 172 13.41 -17.55 -3.61
C PHE A 172 12.54 -16.39 -3.13
N VAL A 173 13.08 -15.17 -3.03
CA VAL A 173 12.28 -13.96 -2.72
C VAL A 173 11.16 -13.82 -3.75
N GLY A 174 11.50 -13.87 -5.03
CA GLY A 174 10.51 -13.75 -6.11
C GLY A 174 9.41 -14.79 -6.00
N VAL A 175 9.75 -16.05 -5.77
CA VAL A 175 8.75 -17.14 -5.62
C VAL A 175 7.87 -16.93 -4.40
N VAL A 176 8.46 -16.63 -3.24
CA VAL A 176 7.69 -16.38 -2.01
C VAL A 176 6.67 -15.28 -2.22
N LEU A 177 7.05 -14.18 -2.87
CA LEU A 177 6.14 -13.05 -3.13
C LEU A 177 5.10 -13.36 -4.21
N ALA A 178 5.46 -14.13 -5.23
CA ALA A 178 4.53 -14.54 -6.27
C ALA A 178 3.38 -15.38 -5.68
N VAL A 179 3.71 -16.28 -4.75
CA VAL A 179 2.74 -17.23 -4.15
C VAL A 179 2.24 -16.81 -2.76
N HIS A 180 2.57 -15.60 -2.29
CA HIS A 180 2.25 -15.20 -0.92
C HIS A 180 0.73 -15.09 -0.71
N PRO A 181 0.11 -15.87 0.21
CA PRO A 181 -1.35 -15.93 0.35
C PRO A 181 -2.00 -14.57 0.61
N SER A 182 -1.48 -13.77 1.55
CA SER A 182 -2.06 -12.44 1.80
C SER A 182 -1.95 -11.52 0.60
N LEU A 183 -0.87 -11.60 -0.19
CA LEU A 183 -0.73 -10.74 -1.38
C LEU A 183 -1.65 -11.19 -2.52
N ILE A 184 -2.11 -12.44 -2.49
CA ILE A 184 -3.14 -12.93 -3.39
C ILE A 184 -4.49 -12.41 -2.91
N VAL A 185 -4.83 -12.64 -1.65
CA VAL A 185 -6.09 -12.21 -1.04
C VAL A 185 -6.29 -10.68 -1.14
N LEU A 186 -5.33 -9.88 -0.68
CA LEU A 186 -5.44 -8.42 -0.67
C LEU A 186 -5.55 -7.81 -2.08
N ALA A 187 -5.03 -8.50 -3.10
CA ALA A 187 -5.07 -8.02 -4.48
C ALA A 187 -6.30 -8.51 -5.26
N SER A 188 -6.97 -9.55 -4.77
CA SER A 188 -8.03 -10.27 -5.51
C SER A 188 -9.41 -10.17 -4.87
N ILE A 189 -9.50 -10.00 -3.55
CA ILE A 189 -10.80 -9.91 -2.87
C ILE A 189 -11.35 -8.49 -2.91
N ASP A 190 -10.48 -7.48 -2.91
CA ASP A 190 -10.87 -6.13 -2.53
C ASP A 190 -10.10 -5.05 -3.32
N LEU A 191 -10.68 -3.85 -3.47
CA LEU A 191 -10.05 -2.72 -4.17
C LEU A 191 -9.12 -1.91 -3.26
N LEU A 192 -8.21 -2.59 -2.57
CA LEU A 192 -7.29 -1.92 -1.67
C LEU A 192 -6.22 -1.12 -2.41
N LYS A 193 -5.69 -0.09 -1.75
CA LYS A 193 -4.53 0.66 -2.25
C LYS A 193 -3.21 -0.07 -2.06
N ASP A 194 -3.13 -1.02 -1.13
CA ASP A 194 -1.90 -1.74 -0.76
C ASP A 194 -1.16 -2.38 -1.96
N PRO A 195 -1.82 -3.05 -2.93
CA PRO A 195 -1.19 -3.52 -4.17
C PRO A 195 -0.41 -2.44 -4.93
N SER A 196 -1.00 -1.25 -5.07
CA SER A 196 -0.37 -0.13 -5.78
C SER A 196 0.83 0.43 -5.00
N VAL A 197 0.70 0.59 -3.68
CA VAL A 197 1.80 1.02 -2.80
C VAL A 197 2.98 0.06 -2.90
N MET A 198 2.73 -1.24 -2.79
CA MET A 198 3.79 -2.25 -2.90
C MET A 198 4.44 -2.25 -4.29
N PHE A 199 3.64 -2.12 -5.35
CA PHE A 199 4.15 -2.03 -6.72
C PHE A 199 5.07 -0.83 -6.90
N PHE A 200 4.63 0.38 -6.55
CA PHE A 200 5.42 1.59 -6.75
C PHE A 200 6.65 1.65 -5.84
N ALA A 201 6.59 1.07 -4.63
CA ALA A 201 7.77 0.90 -3.77
C ALA A 201 8.78 -0.10 -4.35
N ALA A 202 8.33 -1.26 -4.83
CA ALA A 202 9.21 -2.23 -5.50
C ALA A 202 9.79 -1.66 -6.81
N LEU A 203 9.00 -0.90 -7.56
CA LEU A 203 9.41 -0.25 -8.81
C LEU A 203 10.47 0.82 -8.55
N ALA A 204 10.27 1.67 -7.53
CA ALA A 204 11.24 2.68 -7.13
C ALA A 204 12.57 2.04 -6.69
N LEU A 205 12.54 1.04 -5.80
CA LEU A 205 13.76 0.33 -5.37
C LEU A 205 14.48 -0.33 -6.53
N TRP A 206 13.74 -1.00 -7.42
CA TRP A 206 14.29 -1.62 -8.61
C TRP A 206 14.92 -0.56 -9.53
N ALA A 207 14.20 0.51 -9.86
CA ALA A 207 14.68 1.56 -10.74
C ALA A 207 15.91 2.30 -10.16
N VAL A 208 15.92 2.53 -8.84
CA VAL A 208 17.07 3.10 -8.13
C VAL A 208 18.31 2.23 -8.33
N SER A 209 18.17 0.92 -8.07
CA SER A 209 19.28 -0.02 -8.27
C SER A 209 19.76 -0.10 -9.73
N ARG A 210 18.89 0.21 -10.70
CA ARG A 210 19.24 0.20 -12.11
C ARG A 210 19.99 1.43 -12.56
N PHE A 211 19.60 2.61 -12.09
CA PHE A 211 20.32 3.82 -12.47
C PHE A 211 21.72 3.84 -11.83
N GLU A 212 21.88 3.31 -10.62
CA GLU A 212 23.19 3.25 -9.93
C GLU A 212 24.24 2.41 -10.68
N GLU A 213 23.81 1.37 -11.42
CA GLU A 213 24.70 0.48 -12.17
C GLU A 213 25.16 1.07 -13.51
N ARG A 214 24.48 2.09 -14.02
CA ARG A 214 24.68 2.59 -15.38
C ARG A 214 25.48 3.89 -15.38
N ARG A 215 26.36 4.03 -16.37
CA ARG A 215 26.94 5.34 -16.68
C ARG A 215 25.83 6.28 -17.17
N ILE A 216 26.02 7.57 -16.95
CA ILE A 216 25.10 8.63 -17.37
C ILE A 216 24.73 8.43 -18.85
N GLY A 217 23.44 8.37 -19.17
CA GLY A 217 22.90 8.12 -20.51
C GLY A 217 21.39 7.97 -20.51
N VAL A 218 20.79 7.82 -21.69
CA VAL A 218 19.32 7.77 -21.89
C VAL A 218 18.66 6.69 -21.02
N THR A 219 19.25 5.51 -20.93
CA THR A 219 18.72 4.43 -20.10
C THR A 219 18.76 4.76 -18.60
N ALA A 220 19.80 5.45 -18.13
CA ALA A 220 19.87 5.90 -16.73
C ALA A 220 18.81 6.98 -16.45
N ALA A 221 18.61 7.92 -17.38
CA ALA A 221 17.56 8.93 -17.29
C ALA A 221 16.15 8.31 -17.26
N ALA A 222 15.91 7.27 -18.06
CA ALA A 222 14.64 6.54 -18.04
C ALA A 222 14.38 5.88 -16.67
N PHE A 223 15.37 5.21 -16.08
CA PHE A 223 15.23 4.65 -14.73
C PHE A 223 15.06 5.73 -13.65
N PHE A 224 15.74 6.86 -13.80
CA PHE A 224 15.57 8.01 -12.91
C PHE A 224 14.14 8.54 -12.97
N ALA A 225 13.57 8.70 -14.16
CA ALA A 225 12.17 9.12 -14.34
C ALA A 225 11.18 8.10 -13.75
N ILE A 226 11.43 6.80 -13.95
CA ILE A 226 10.61 5.73 -13.34
C ILE A 226 10.68 5.81 -11.80
N ALA A 227 11.86 6.05 -11.24
CA ALA A 227 12.03 6.20 -9.80
C ALA A 227 11.30 7.45 -9.27
N ILE A 228 11.35 8.58 -9.98
CA ILE A 228 10.57 9.78 -9.63
C ILE A 228 9.09 9.44 -9.61
N ALA A 229 8.56 8.85 -10.69
CA ALA A 229 7.13 8.52 -10.78
C ALA A 229 6.68 7.61 -9.63
N GLY A 230 7.46 6.57 -9.31
CA GLY A 230 7.16 5.68 -8.19
C GLY A 230 7.22 6.36 -6.83
N LEU A 231 8.25 7.17 -6.58
CA LEU A 231 8.37 7.89 -5.31
C LEU A 231 7.34 9.01 -5.16
N THR A 232 6.96 9.71 -6.23
CA THR A 232 5.88 10.70 -6.23
C THR A 232 4.54 10.03 -5.93
N TYR A 233 4.26 8.86 -6.51
CA TYR A 233 3.07 8.08 -6.16
C TYR A 233 3.05 7.76 -4.66
N LEU A 234 4.15 7.22 -4.12
CA LEU A 234 4.26 6.89 -2.70
C LEU A 234 4.16 8.13 -1.82
N ARG A 235 4.70 9.27 -2.27
CA ARG A 235 4.58 10.53 -1.54
C ARG A 235 3.13 10.96 -1.42
N MET A 236 2.36 10.81 -2.49
CA MET A 236 0.95 11.16 -2.55
C MET A 236 0.01 10.13 -1.89
N ASP A 237 0.47 8.90 -1.65
CA ASP A 237 -0.37 7.84 -1.09
C ASP A 237 0.02 7.39 0.31
N ARG A 238 1.31 7.49 0.67
CA ARG A 238 1.94 7.00 1.90
C ARG A 238 3.20 7.84 2.18
N PHE A 239 3.03 9.13 2.41
CA PHE A 239 4.12 10.12 2.56
C PHE A 239 5.21 9.69 3.57
N TYR A 240 4.85 8.97 4.64
CA TYR A 240 5.82 8.47 5.62
C TYR A 240 6.84 7.48 5.03
N LEU A 241 6.48 6.71 4.01
CA LEU A 241 7.42 5.79 3.33
C LEU A 241 8.53 6.58 2.65
N VAL A 242 8.19 7.71 2.02
CA VAL A 242 9.17 8.58 1.35
C VAL A 242 10.06 9.27 2.39
N ALA A 243 9.46 9.84 3.45
CA ALA A 243 10.22 10.45 4.55
C ALA A 243 11.21 9.47 5.19
N TYR A 244 10.82 8.20 5.38
CA TYR A 244 11.72 7.18 5.93
C TYR A 244 12.78 6.73 4.96
N ALA A 245 12.47 6.69 3.65
CA ALA A 245 13.46 6.41 2.62
C ALA A 245 14.52 7.53 2.56
N GLU A 246 14.10 8.80 2.64
CA GLU A 246 15.00 9.96 2.73
C GLU A 246 15.92 9.87 3.94
N LEU A 247 15.34 9.64 5.12
CA LEU A 247 16.09 9.49 6.37
C LEU A 247 17.07 8.31 6.29
N ALA A 248 16.64 7.18 5.71
CA ALA A 248 17.49 6.02 5.53
C ALA A 248 18.65 6.28 4.57
N VAL A 249 18.42 7.03 3.48
CA VAL A 249 19.48 7.45 2.56
C VAL A 249 20.47 8.37 3.26
N LEU A 250 19.99 9.36 4.02
CA LEU A 250 20.85 10.25 4.79
C LEU A 250 21.74 9.49 5.78
N ILE A 251 21.14 8.64 6.62
CA ILE A 251 21.87 7.86 7.63
C ILE A 251 22.85 6.90 6.97
N SER A 252 22.43 6.19 5.91
CA SER A 252 23.34 5.30 5.17
C SER A 252 24.50 6.08 4.55
N GLY A 253 24.26 7.24 3.96
CA GLY A 253 25.28 8.14 3.40
C GLY A 253 26.31 8.55 4.44
N VAL A 254 25.88 8.93 5.65
CA VAL A 254 26.79 9.25 6.78
C VAL A 254 27.64 8.03 7.16
N LEU A 255 27.03 6.84 7.27
CA LEU A 255 27.76 5.61 7.57
C LEU A 255 28.81 5.28 6.49
N PHE A 256 28.49 5.47 5.21
CA PHE A 256 29.45 5.25 4.12
C PHE A 256 30.55 6.29 4.09
N LEU A 257 30.24 7.58 4.28
CA LEU A 257 31.25 8.65 4.33
C LEU A 257 32.26 8.44 5.45
N ARG A 258 31.83 7.87 6.59
CA ARG A 258 32.71 7.55 7.72
C ARG A 258 33.73 6.45 7.37
N HIS A 259 33.34 5.48 6.55
CA HIS A 259 34.12 4.26 6.26
C HIS A 259 34.76 4.25 4.87
N ALA A 260 34.46 5.25 4.03
CA ALA A 260 34.93 5.29 2.66
C ALA A 260 36.38 5.79 2.57
N LEU A 261 37.18 5.04 1.81
CA LEU A 261 38.55 5.44 1.44
C LEU A 261 38.57 6.64 0.48
N SER A 262 37.49 6.84 -0.30
CA SER A 262 37.35 7.96 -1.25
C SER A 262 35.99 8.64 -1.08
N LYS A 263 36.00 9.81 -0.42
CA LYS A 263 34.80 10.64 -0.25
C LYS A 263 34.17 11.05 -1.58
N ARG A 264 35.00 11.29 -2.61
CA ARG A 264 34.55 11.72 -3.94
C ARG A 264 33.64 10.69 -4.61
N GLU A 265 33.97 9.41 -4.49
CA GLU A 265 33.17 8.34 -5.08
C GLU A 265 31.81 8.18 -4.39
N VAL A 266 31.78 8.28 -3.06
CA VAL A 266 30.52 8.25 -2.30
C VAL A 266 29.64 9.43 -2.69
N ILE A 267 30.18 10.65 -2.72
CA ILE A 267 29.43 11.86 -3.10
C ILE A 267 28.87 11.71 -4.52
N ALA A 268 29.69 11.26 -5.48
CA ALA A 268 29.26 11.10 -6.86
C ALA A 268 28.13 10.07 -7.02
N ARG A 269 28.13 9.00 -6.22
CA ARG A 269 27.06 7.97 -6.23
C ARG A 269 25.81 8.42 -5.48
N SER A 270 25.94 9.20 -4.42
CA SER A 270 24.82 9.68 -3.61
C SER A 270 24.10 10.86 -4.24
N LEU A 271 24.79 11.70 -5.03
CA LEU A 271 24.22 12.92 -5.60
C LEU A 271 22.96 12.67 -6.45
N PRO A 272 22.90 11.68 -7.35
CA PRO A 272 21.67 11.37 -8.07
C PRO A 272 20.52 10.95 -7.16
N ILE A 273 20.80 10.20 -6.07
CA ILE A 273 19.78 9.80 -5.10
C ILE A 273 19.24 11.03 -4.36
N VAL A 274 20.10 11.97 -3.96
CA VAL A 274 19.67 13.22 -3.34
C VAL A 274 18.81 14.04 -4.30
N LEU A 275 19.25 14.18 -5.56
CA LEU A 275 18.49 14.87 -6.60
C LEU A 275 17.11 14.23 -6.82
N LEU A 276 17.04 12.90 -6.78
CA LEU A 276 15.77 12.15 -6.88
C LEU A 276 14.77 12.60 -5.82
N PHE A 277 15.16 12.63 -4.55
CA PHE A 277 14.27 13.06 -3.46
C PHE A 277 13.93 14.55 -3.53
N VAL A 278 14.89 15.40 -3.90
CA VAL A 278 14.61 16.83 -4.13
C VAL A 278 13.53 17.03 -5.18
N VAL A 279 13.58 16.30 -6.31
CA VAL A 279 12.56 16.39 -7.36
C VAL A 279 11.21 15.85 -6.88
N VAL A 280 11.22 14.73 -6.15
CA VAL A 280 10.01 14.09 -5.60
C VAL A 280 9.28 14.99 -4.60
N GLU A 281 10.02 15.75 -3.78
CA GLU A 281 9.45 16.71 -2.83
C GLU A 281 9.08 18.04 -3.48
N ALA A 282 9.95 18.58 -4.34
CA ALA A 282 9.76 19.89 -4.96
C ALA A 282 8.53 19.93 -5.89
N GLY A 283 8.25 18.85 -6.62
CA GLY A 283 7.13 18.80 -7.56
C GLY A 283 5.77 19.06 -6.89
N PRO A 284 5.34 18.21 -5.94
CA PRO A 284 4.10 18.45 -5.20
C PRO A 284 4.14 19.72 -4.34
N PHE A 285 5.31 20.07 -3.76
CA PHE A 285 5.45 21.29 -2.99
C PHE A 285 5.16 22.54 -3.82
N ALA A 286 5.60 22.58 -5.08
CA ALA A 286 5.34 23.68 -6.00
C ALA A 286 3.85 23.89 -6.31
N VAL A 287 3.01 22.87 -6.12
CA VAL A 287 1.55 22.94 -6.29
C VAL A 287 0.80 22.98 -4.95
N GLY A 288 1.49 23.34 -3.86
CA GLY A 288 0.89 23.59 -2.55
C GLY A 288 0.75 22.38 -1.64
N TRP A 289 1.31 21.21 -1.98
CA TRP A 289 1.39 20.10 -1.01
C TRP A 289 2.45 20.38 0.05
N PRO A 290 2.16 20.14 1.34
CA PRO A 290 3.20 20.14 2.36
C PRO A 290 4.28 19.07 2.04
N PRO A 291 5.54 19.28 2.43
CA PRO A 291 6.60 18.29 2.27
C PRO A 291 6.37 17.08 3.20
N SER A 292 6.86 15.89 2.82
CA SER A 292 6.57 14.64 3.56
C SER A 292 6.86 14.71 5.07
N PRO A 293 7.98 15.31 5.56
CA PRO A 293 8.23 15.43 7.00
C PRO A 293 7.16 16.25 7.75
N VAL A 294 6.57 17.26 7.10
CA VAL A 294 5.48 18.05 7.69
C VAL A 294 4.21 17.22 7.79
N LEU A 295 3.91 16.42 6.76
CA LEU A 295 2.77 15.49 6.78
C LEU A 295 2.93 14.43 7.89
N VAL A 296 4.13 13.86 8.07
CA VAL A 296 4.44 12.93 9.16
C VAL A 296 4.23 13.59 10.52
N TYR A 297 4.72 14.81 10.69
CA TYR A 297 4.51 15.55 11.94
C TYR A 297 3.03 15.80 12.22
N GLN A 298 2.26 16.25 11.22
CA GLN A 298 0.82 16.50 11.34
C GLN A 298 0.04 15.22 11.68
N ASP A 299 0.39 14.09 11.07
CA ASP A 299 -0.24 12.80 11.36
C ASP A 299 0.05 12.35 12.80
N ILE A 300 1.31 12.44 13.24
CA ILE A 300 1.68 12.14 14.63
C ILE A 300 0.94 13.07 15.60
N GLU A 301 0.92 14.37 15.32
CA GLU A 301 0.22 15.36 16.15
C GLU A 301 -1.28 15.07 16.25
N ASN A 302 -1.93 14.75 15.13
CA ASN A 302 -3.34 14.38 15.08
C ASN A 302 -3.62 13.12 15.91
N ILE A 303 -2.77 12.09 15.79
CA ILE A 303 -2.89 10.86 16.58
C ILE A 303 -2.74 11.15 18.07
N LEU A 304 -1.73 11.94 18.46
CA LEU A 304 -1.51 12.32 19.85
C LEU A 304 -2.66 13.16 20.44
N ARG A 305 -3.23 14.08 19.65
CA ARG A 305 -4.38 14.89 20.05
C ARG A 305 -5.65 14.04 20.23
N ASN A 306 -5.89 13.10 19.32
CA ASN A 306 -7.09 12.25 19.34
C ASN A 306 -6.98 11.05 20.28
N GLN A 307 -5.76 10.67 20.67
CA GLN A 307 -5.48 9.54 21.55
C GLN A 307 -4.53 9.93 22.71
N PRO A 308 -4.94 10.84 23.62
CA PRO A 308 -4.06 11.33 24.69
C PRO A 308 -3.53 10.23 25.63
N GLY A 309 -4.19 9.06 25.67
CA GLY A 309 -3.74 7.89 26.41
C GLY A 309 -2.47 7.22 25.87
N LEU A 310 -2.07 7.44 24.62
CA LEU A 310 -0.91 6.78 23.98
C LEU A 310 0.42 7.11 24.66
N LEU A 311 0.55 8.32 25.23
CA LEU A 311 1.78 8.74 25.91
C LEU A 311 1.73 8.54 27.43
N GLY A 312 0.65 7.96 27.97
CA GLY A 312 0.44 7.92 29.42
C GLY A 312 0.40 9.31 30.07
N LEU A 313 0.25 10.38 29.27
CA LEU A 313 -0.01 11.73 29.75
C LEU A 313 -1.47 11.74 30.21
N SER A 314 -1.69 11.84 31.52
CA SER A 314 -3.04 12.04 32.03
C SER A 314 -3.62 13.28 31.36
N ARG A 315 -4.92 13.23 31.01
CA ARG A 315 -5.67 14.43 30.57
C ARG A 315 -5.47 15.60 31.55
N ASP A 316 -5.23 15.30 32.82
CA ASP A 316 -4.98 16.30 33.87
C ASP A 316 -3.65 17.04 33.69
N THR A 317 -2.62 16.39 33.13
CA THR A 317 -1.33 17.02 32.84
C THR A 317 -1.44 18.01 31.68
N LEU A 318 -2.25 17.68 30.66
CA LEU A 318 -2.52 18.57 29.52
C LEU A 318 -3.47 19.72 29.90
N ARG A 319 -4.47 19.46 30.77
CA ARG A 319 -5.42 20.47 31.24
C ARG A 319 -4.76 21.53 32.13
N ASN A 320 -3.73 21.16 32.89
CA ASN A 320 -2.98 22.09 33.73
C ASN A 320 -1.92 22.91 32.96
N SER A 321 -1.56 22.51 31.74
CA SER A 321 -0.67 23.29 30.86
C SER A 321 -1.40 24.33 29.98
N SER A 322 -2.73 24.23 29.85
CA SER A 322 -3.55 25.17 29.06
C SER A 322 -4.01 26.42 29.81
N THR A 323 -3.60 26.62 31.06
CA THR A 323 -3.82 27.87 31.83
C THR A 323 -2.71 28.91 31.65
N VAL A 324 -1.84 28.74 30.67
CA VAL A 324 -0.95 29.83 30.24
C VAL A 324 -1.74 30.70 29.25
N GLU A 325 -2.13 31.89 29.70
CA GLU A 325 -2.76 32.93 28.88
C GLU A 325 -1.93 33.16 27.61
N THR A 326 -2.37 32.63 26.47
CA THR A 326 -1.88 33.09 25.18
C THR A 326 -2.37 34.51 24.96
N PRO A 327 -1.48 35.50 24.74
CA PRO A 327 -1.90 36.86 24.40
C PRO A 327 -2.70 36.80 23.10
N SER A 328 -3.79 37.57 23.07
CA SER A 328 -4.72 37.70 21.95
C SER A 328 -3.99 37.90 20.61
N SER A 329 -3.75 36.81 19.88
CA SER A 329 -3.32 36.87 18.49
C SER A 329 -4.55 37.09 17.63
N THR A 330 -4.56 38.21 16.92
CA THR A 330 -5.52 38.65 15.93
C THR A 330 -5.97 37.47 15.04
N ALA A 331 -7.23 37.08 15.19
CA ALA A 331 -7.86 36.09 14.33
C ALA A 331 -7.89 36.62 12.89
N ILE A 332 -7.27 35.89 11.97
CA ILE A 332 -7.56 36.00 10.54
C ILE A 332 -8.93 35.33 10.35
N PRO A 333 -9.95 36.03 9.83
CA PRO A 333 -11.28 35.44 9.67
C PRO A 333 -11.21 34.35 8.59
N PHE A 334 -11.47 33.12 9.01
CA PHE A 334 -11.81 32.02 8.11
C PHE A 334 -13.31 32.15 7.80
N GLU A 335 -13.66 32.71 6.64
CA GLU A 335 -15.04 32.70 6.16
C GLU A 335 -15.43 31.25 5.84
N SER A 336 -16.23 30.65 6.72
CA SER A 336 -16.93 29.42 6.43
C SER A 336 -18.08 29.72 5.47
N HIS A 337 -17.88 29.49 4.17
CA HIS A 337 -19.00 29.38 3.24
C HIS A 337 -19.70 28.04 3.47
N THR A 338 -20.68 28.05 4.37
CA THR A 338 -21.71 27.02 4.47
C THR A 338 -22.61 27.15 3.25
N ALA A 339 -22.33 26.38 2.20
CA ALA A 339 -23.26 26.21 1.09
C ALA A 339 -24.46 25.40 1.61
N GLN A 340 -25.52 26.11 1.98
CA GLN A 340 -26.84 25.54 2.22
C GLN A 340 -27.38 25.07 0.85
N VAL A 341 -27.31 23.77 0.58
CA VAL A 341 -28.01 23.17 -0.55
C VAL A 341 -29.49 23.12 -0.18
N VAL A 342 -30.18 24.24 -0.40
CA VAL A 342 -31.64 24.30 -0.43
C VAL A 342 -32.06 24.02 -1.86
N GLY A 343 -32.86 22.97 -2.05
CA GLY A 343 -33.38 22.59 -3.36
C GLY A 343 -34.18 23.71 -3.99
N ALA A 344 -33.77 24.13 -5.19
CA ALA A 344 -34.58 24.93 -6.08
C ALA A 344 -34.22 24.58 -7.53
N GLN A 345 -35.21 24.11 -8.28
CA GLN A 345 -35.17 24.04 -9.73
C GLN A 345 -34.94 25.45 -10.29
N ALA A 346 -33.85 25.65 -11.02
CA ALA A 346 -33.63 26.87 -11.79
C ALA A 346 -33.60 26.51 -13.27
N VAL A 347 -34.73 26.77 -13.93
CA VAL A 347 -34.83 26.92 -15.38
C VAL A 347 -34.05 28.18 -15.75
N VAL A 348 -32.95 28.04 -16.49
CA VAL A 348 -32.22 29.18 -17.04
C VAL A 348 -32.68 29.41 -18.48
N THR A 349 -33.49 30.44 -18.65
CA THR A 349 -33.77 31.09 -19.93
C THR A 349 -32.55 31.92 -20.32
N VAL A 350 -31.94 31.61 -21.47
CA VAL A 350 -30.85 32.42 -22.04
C VAL A 350 -31.45 33.45 -22.99
N GLU A 351 -31.54 34.71 -22.53
CA GLU A 351 -31.72 35.87 -23.41
C GLU A 351 -30.37 36.28 -23.99
N GLY A 352 -30.33 36.39 -25.32
CA GLY A 352 -29.14 36.79 -26.06
C GLY A 352 -28.86 38.28 -25.99
N ARG A 353 -27.59 38.64 -26.09
CA ARG A 353 -27.15 39.94 -26.60
C ARG A 353 -25.87 39.80 -27.43
N SER A 354 -26.00 40.24 -28.67
CA SER A 354 -24.98 40.30 -29.71
C SER A 354 -24.11 41.56 -29.60
N ALA A 355 -22.80 41.40 -29.77
CA ALA A 355 -21.83 42.29 -30.42
C ALA A 355 -20.45 41.68 -30.11
N GLY A 356 -19.53 41.35 -31.02
CA GLY A 356 -19.25 41.85 -32.35
C GLY A 356 -17.73 42.03 -32.41
N SER A 357 -17.00 41.12 -33.05
CA SER A 357 -15.74 41.44 -33.75
C SER A 357 -15.37 40.24 -34.63
N GLY A 358 -15.00 40.54 -35.87
CA GLY A 358 -14.87 39.55 -36.93
C GLY A 358 -13.44 39.11 -37.22
N ARG A 359 -13.39 38.21 -38.22
CA ARG A 359 -12.26 37.64 -38.98
C ARG A 359 -11.67 36.34 -38.45
N ALA A 360 -12.22 35.23 -38.98
CA ALA A 360 -11.43 34.09 -39.43
C ALA A 360 -12.06 33.55 -40.74
N LEU A 361 -11.20 33.35 -41.73
CA LEU A 361 -11.50 32.85 -43.08
C LEU A 361 -11.14 31.35 -43.14
N ALA A 362 -11.82 30.65 -44.05
CA ALA A 362 -11.59 29.28 -44.55
C ALA A 362 -11.99 28.14 -43.57
N ALA A 363 -13.20 27.57 -43.71
CA ALA A 363 -13.65 26.63 -44.75
C ALA A 363 -13.12 25.21 -44.56
N PHE A 364 -13.94 24.35 -43.97
CA PHE A 364 -14.09 22.95 -44.37
C PHE A 364 -15.53 22.51 -44.05
N ASN A 365 -16.32 22.35 -45.11
CA ASN A 365 -17.67 21.78 -45.07
C ASN A 365 -17.59 20.32 -45.50
N MET A 366 -18.41 19.47 -44.87
CA MET A 366 -19.13 18.26 -45.36
C MET A 366 -19.32 17.25 -44.21
N PRO A 367 -20.36 16.40 -44.22
CA PRO A 367 -21.79 16.74 -44.21
C PRO A 367 -22.51 16.09 -42.99
N SER A 368 -23.61 16.73 -42.59
CA SER A 368 -24.55 16.22 -41.59
C SER A 368 -25.45 15.13 -42.19
N PRO A 369 -25.73 14.01 -41.49
CA PRO A 369 -26.95 13.27 -41.68
C PRO A 369 -27.97 13.60 -40.59
N ALA A 370 -29.09 14.12 -41.09
CA ALA A 370 -30.47 14.06 -40.60
C ALA A 370 -30.70 13.50 -39.18
N SER A 371 -31.28 14.39 -38.39
CA SER A 371 -32.14 14.13 -37.23
C SER A 371 -33.23 13.10 -37.52
N SER A 372 -33.42 12.15 -36.60
CA SER A 372 -34.74 11.62 -36.31
C SER A 372 -34.86 11.23 -34.83
N THR A 373 -35.85 11.88 -34.19
CA THR A 373 -36.71 11.41 -33.08
C THR A 373 -36.10 11.14 -31.71
N ASP A 374 -36.33 12.11 -30.82
CA ASP A 374 -37.02 11.99 -29.54
C ASP A 374 -36.91 10.65 -28.79
N SER A 375 -36.05 10.64 -27.77
CA SER A 375 -36.35 10.00 -26.49
C SER A 375 -35.37 10.51 -25.44
N THR A 376 -35.69 11.65 -24.84
CA THR A 376 -35.16 12.06 -23.54
C THR A 376 -35.65 11.06 -22.49
N MET A 377 -34.95 9.91 -22.36
CA MET A 377 -34.98 9.16 -21.11
C MET A 377 -34.23 9.97 -20.06
N VAL A 378 -34.98 10.85 -19.38
CA VAL A 378 -34.64 11.26 -18.02
C VAL A 378 -34.66 9.96 -17.20
N ARG A 379 -33.49 9.36 -16.98
CA ARG A 379 -33.33 8.35 -15.93
C ARG A 379 -33.47 9.08 -14.60
N THR A 380 -34.69 9.13 -14.11
CA THR A 380 -34.98 9.36 -12.69
C THR A 380 -34.21 8.30 -11.91
N TYR A 381 -33.26 8.73 -11.10
CA TYR A 381 -32.59 7.87 -10.14
C TYR A 381 -33.64 7.36 -9.17
N ASP A 382 -33.78 6.04 -9.08
CA ASP A 382 -34.76 5.39 -8.22
C ASP A 382 -34.39 5.66 -6.74
N PRO A 383 -35.26 6.29 -5.93
CA PRO A 383 -34.99 6.57 -4.52
C PRO A 383 -34.95 5.31 -3.64
N VAL A 384 -35.18 4.13 -4.20
CA VAL A 384 -35.19 2.85 -3.47
C VAL A 384 -33.80 2.47 -2.92
N MET A 385 -32.71 2.97 -3.49
CA MET A 385 -31.36 2.79 -2.93
C MET A 385 -31.04 3.76 -1.77
N ALA A 386 -31.80 4.86 -1.62
CA ALA A 386 -31.65 5.76 -0.48
C ALA A 386 -32.34 5.21 0.77
N GLU A 387 -33.43 4.45 0.61
CA GLU A 387 -34.13 3.81 1.73
C GLU A 387 -33.36 2.61 2.30
N ALA A 388 -32.60 1.88 1.47
CA ALA A 388 -31.66 0.87 1.94
C ALA A 388 -30.47 1.46 2.72
N ALA A 389 -30.10 2.73 2.47
CA ALA A 389 -29.07 3.45 3.24
C ALA A 389 -29.63 4.14 4.51
N ALA A 390 -30.93 4.49 4.51
CA ALA A 390 -31.57 5.13 5.66
C ALA A 390 -31.89 4.15 6.81
N GLY A 391 -32.03 2.86 6.53
CA GLY A 391 -32.30 1.79 7.50
C GLY A 391 -31.13 1.39 8.42
N GLN A 392 -29.94 1.97 8.26
CA GLN A 392 -28.76 1.70 9.10
C GLN A 392 -28.25 2.94 9.85
N THR A 393 -29.13 3.89 10.16
CA THR A 393 -28.87 4.93 11.18
C THR A 393 -29.15 4.43 12.61
N ALA A 394 -28.92 3.14 12.87
CA ALA A 394 -28.64 2.73 14.24
C ALA A 394 -27.35 3.45 14.61
N THR A 395 -27.46 4.51 15.42
CA THR A 395 -26.33 5.06 16.16
C THR A 395 -25.55 3.86 16.69
N PRO A 396 -24.30 3.64 16.27
CA PRO A 396 -23.53 2.52 16.80
C PRO A 396 -23.59 2.69 18.30
N SER A 397 -24.23 1.74 19.01
CA SER A 397 -24.15 1.69 20.46
C SER A 397 -22.67 1.89 20.77
N PRO A 398 -22.31 2.92 21.55
CA PRO A 398 -20.91 3.22 21.79
C PRO A 398 -20.28 1.91 22.24
N SER A 399 -19.38 1.39 21.41
CA SER A 399 -18.59 0.21 21.74
C SER A 399 -18.14 0.44 23.17
N PRO A 400 -18.47 -0.44 24.13
CA PRO A 400 -18.22 -0.17 25.53
C PRO A 400 -16.77 0.27 25.64
N THR A 401 -16.56 1.55 25.98
CA THR A 401 -15.22 2.12 26.09
C THR A 401 -14.47 1.18 27.01
N PRO A 402 -13.36 0.55 26.57
CA PRO A 402 -12.72 -0.50 27.32
C PRO A 402 -12.50 -0.01 28.74
N GLU A 403 -13.18 -0.64 29.69
CA GLU A 403 -13.04 -0.35 31.10
C GLU A 403 -11.56 -0.60 31.41
N ARG A 404 -10.84 0.51 31.63
CA ARG A 404 -9.39 0.56 31.46
C ARG A 404 -8.74 -0.36 32.49
N LEU A 405 -8.19 -1.49 32.03
CA LEU A 405 -7.16 -2.29 32.73
C LEU A 405 -6.15 -1.45 33.55
N PRO A 406 -5.74 -0.24 33.11
CA PRO A 406 -4.95 0.70 33.91
C PRO A 406 -5.48 1.05 35.31
N GLU A 407 -6.79 1.15 35.52
CA GLU A 407 -7.35 1.62 36.81
C GLU A 407 -7.23 0.58 37.92
N ARG A 408 -7.18 -0.71 37.59
CA ARG A 408 -7.03 -1.79 38.57
C ARG A 408 -5.59 -2.12 38.95
N LEU A 409 -4.60 -1.78 38.11
CA LEU A 409 -3.20 -2.19 38.31
C LEU A 409 -2.39 -1.23 39.22
N GLY A 410 -3.00 -0.16 39.73
CA GLY A 410 -2.34 0.83 40.58
C GLY A 410 -1.31 1.68 39.81
N SER A 411 -1.00 2.86 40.32
CA SER A 411 -0.10 3.83 39.68
C SER A 411 1.39 3.43 39.66
N SER A 412 1.73 2.19 40.02
CA SER A 412 3.11 1.73 40.12
C SER A 412 3.82 1.76 38.76
N TRP A 413 5.10 2.12 38.74
CA TRP A 413 5.92 2.12 37.53
C TRP A 413 6.05 0.72 36.92
N MET A 414 5.97 -0.34 37.73
CA MET A 414 5.96 -1.73 37.26
C MET A 414 4.70 -2.05 36.46
N ALA A 415 3.52 -1.61 36.91
CA ALA A 415 2.27 -1.75 36.16
C ALA A 415 2.36 -1.07 34.78
N ARG A 416 2.95 0.14 34.72
CA ARG A 416 3.18 0.84 33.45
C ARG A 416 4.10 0.05 32.51
N ILE A 417 5.19 -0.52 33.01
CA ILE A 417 6.09 -1.36 32.20
C ILE A 417 5.36 -2.59 31.67
N VAL A 418 4.60 -3.29 32.52
CA VAL A 418 3.83 -4.47 32.11
C VAL A 418 2.82 -4.11 31.02
N VAL A 419 2.11 -2.99 31.16
CA VAL A 419 1.15 -2.51 30.14
C VAL A 419 1.87 -2.16 28.83
N VAL A 420 3.00 -1.43 28.88
CA VAL A 420 3.78 -1.08 27.68
C VAL A 420 4.35 -2.33 27.00
N LEU A 421 4.84 -3.31 27.76
CA LEU A 421 5.34 -4.58 27.21
C LEU A 421 4.20 -5.41 26.61
N ALA A 422 3.06 -5.52 27.29
CA ALA A 422 1.88 -6.22 26.79
C ALA A 422 1.34 -5.56 25.52
N ASP A 423 1.26 -4.22 25.48
CA ASP A 423 0.81 -3.48 24.30
C ASP A 423 1.84 -3.56 23.17
N SER A 424 3.14 -3.48 23.45
CA SER A 424 4.19 -3.69 22.43
C SER A 424 4.16 -5.11 21.88
N PHE A 425 3.94 -6.11 22.74
CA PHE A 425 3.77 -7.51 22.33
C PHE A 425 2.49 -7.68 21.50
N ARG A 426 1.39 -7.05 21.90
CA ARG A 426 0.12 -7.00 21.16
C ARG A 426 0.30 -6.36 19.79
N ARG A 427 1.03 -5.26 19.68
CA ARG A 427 1.33 -4.61 18.41
C ARG A 427 2.22 -5.49 17.55
N LEU A 428 3.27 -6.07 18.11
CA LEU A 428 4.23 -6.92 17.40
C LEU A 428 3.64 -8.25 16.91
N PHE A 429 2.83 -8.89 17.75
CA PHE A 429 2.30 -10.24 17.53
C PHE A 429 0.79 -10.27 17.29
N GLY A 430 0.08 -9.13 17.30
CA GLY A 430 -1.32 -9.03 16.88
C GLY A 430 -1.49 -9.24 15.37
N PRO A 431 -2.71 -9.37 14.83
CA PRO A 431 -4.02 -9.27 15.50
C PRO A 431 -4.62 -10.61 15.93
N TYR A 432 -3.94 -11.74 15.69
CA TYR A 432 -4.54 -13.07 15.86
C TYR A 432 -3.72 -13.95 16.81
N VAL A 433 -4.41 -14.45 17.83
CA VAL A 433 -3.99 -15.35 18.93
C VAL A 433 -3.19 -14.73 20.10
N TRP A 434 -2.67 -13.51 19.98
CA TRP A 434 -1.78 -12.94 21.01
C TRP A 434 -2.24 -11.64 21.65
N VAL A 435 -3.31 -11.04 21.12
CA VAL A 435 -4.00 -9.97 21.84
C VAL A 435 -4.79 -10.68 22.94
N PRO A 436 -4.46 -10.49 24.24
CA PRO A 436 -5.35 -10.94 25.29
C PRO A 436 -6.70 -10.29 24.98
N PRO A 437 -7.77 -11.07 24.82
CA PRO A 437 -9.05 -10.49 24.53
C PRO A 437 -9.40 -9.50 25.66
N GLU A 438 -10.07 -8.39 25.33
CA GLU A 438 -10.51 -7.43 26.36
C GLU A 438 -11.36 -8.14 27.42
N ARG A 439 -12.04 -9.20 27.00
CA ARG A 439 -12.72 -10.15 27.87
C ARG A 439 -12.31 -11.57 27.53
N TRP A 440 -11.93 -12.33 28.55
CA TRP A 440 -11.58 -13.75 28.40
C TRP A 440 -12.82 -14.66 28.39
N ASP A 441 -14.02 -14.09 28.32
CA ASP A 441 -15.22 -14.89 28.20
C ASP A 441 -15.31 -15.51 26.80
N LEU A 442 -15.84 -16.74 26.78
CA LEU A 442 -15.92 -17.54 25.56
C LEU A 442 -16.76 -16.82 24.50
N ASP A 443 -17.87 -16.17 24.86
CA ASP A 443 -18.79 -15.50 23.94
C ASP A 443 -18.13 -14.34 23.17
N TRP A 444 -17.27 -13.53 23.82
CA TRP A 444 -16.52 -12.48 23.14
C TRP A 444 -15.49 -13.05 22.15
N ILE A 445 -14.78 -14.11 22.52
CA ILE A 445 -13.83 -14.78 21.64
C ILE A 445 -14.57 -15.39 20.42
N LEU A 446 -15.82 -15.81 20.60
CA LEU A 446 -16.67 -16.36 19.55
C LEU A 446 -17.22 -15.31 18.57
N ARG A 447 -17.63 -14.16 19.09
CA ARG A 447 -18.26 -13.10 18.27
C ARG A 447 -17.27 -12.12 17.68
N SER A 448 -16.04 -12.09 18.18
CA SER A 448 -15.00 -11.21 17.65
C SER A 448 -14.56 -11.72 16.28
N ASP A 449 -14.58 -10.82 15.29
CA ASP A 449 -14.21 -11.16 13.92
C ASP A 449 -12.69 -11.30 13.84
N LEU A 450 -12.23 -12.51 14.18
CA LEU A 450 -10.81 -12.84 14.30
C LEU A 450 -10.27 -13.74 13.17
N PRO A 451 -10.35 -13.35 11.88
CA PRO A 451 -9.81 -14.14 10.77
C PRO A 451 -8.31 -14.40 10.90
N LEU A 452 -7.93 -15.67 10.99
CA LEU A 452 -6.53 -16.08 10.85
C LEU A 452 -6.12 -15.87 9.38
N TYR A 453 -5.60 -14.68 9.06
CA TYR A 453 -5.04 -14.44 7.73
C TYR A 453 -3.85 -15.38 7.50
N PRO A 454 -3.85 -16.22 6.45
CA PRO A 454 -2.80 -17.20 6.26
C PRO A 454 -1.39 -16.59 6.17
N GLY A 455 -1.26 -15.35 5.67
CA GLY A 455 0.04 -14.68 5.64
C GLY A 455 0.57 -14.23 7.00
N MET A 456 -0.27 -14.10 8.03
CA MET A 456 0.23 -13.78 9.38
C MET A 456 1.05 -14.94 9.98
N VAL A 457 0.71 -16.18 9.66
CA VAL A 457 1.55 -17.34 10.05
C VAL A 457 2.92 -17.24 9.38
N VAL A 458 2.97 -16.85 8.10
CA VAL A 458 4.22 -16.61 7.36
C VAL A 458 4.99 -15.44 7.97
N TRP A 459 4.29 -14.38 8.37
CA TRP A 459 4.86 -13.22 9.04
C TRP A 459 5.54 -13.61 10.36
N TYR A 460 4.83 -14.30 11.26
CA TYR A 460 5.38 -14.75 12.54
C TYR A 460 6.56 -15.70 12.32
N ALA A 461 6.40 -16.68 11.45
CA ALA A 461 7.47 -17.57 11.04
C ALA A 461 8.73 -16.82 10.59
N GLY A 462 8.54 -15.76 9.80
CA GLY A 462 9.62 -14.93 9.27
C GLY A 462 10.24 -13.98 10.30
N LEU A 463 9.49 -13.54 11.32
CA LEU A 463 9.90 -12.45 12.21
C LEU A 463 11.28 -12.65 12.86
N PRO A 464 11.63 -13.81 13.46
CA PRO A 464 12.98 -14.02 14.00
C PRO A 464 14.06 -13.93 12.91
N LEU A 465 13.76 -14.42 11.71
CA LEU A 465 14.69 -14.39 10.57
C LEU A 465 14.87 -12.96 10.06
N PHE A 466 13.79 -12.18 9.98
CA PHE A 466 13.80 -10.77 9.61
C PHE A 466 14.66 -9.97 10.60
N ALA A 467 14.43 -10.15 11.90
CA ALA A 467 15.18 -9.50 12.97
C ALA A 467 16.69 -9.81 12.89
N ILE A 468 17.06 -11.08 12.70
CA ILE A 468 18.46 -11.48 12.51
C ILE A 468 19.04 -10.87 11.23
N GLY A 469 18.30 -10.90 10.13
CA GLY A 469 18.73 -10.37 8.84
C GLY A 469 19.00 -8.87 8.88
N VAL A 470 18.04 -8.09 9.38
CA VAL A 470 18.14 -6.63 9.56
C VAL A 470 19.23 -6.30 10.56
N GLY A 471 19.17 -6.91 11.75
CA GLY A 471 20.10 -6.64 12.84
C GLY A 471 21.56 -6.86 12.43
N VAL A 472 21.88 -7.97 11.76
CA VAL A 472 23.27 -8.16 11.35
C VAL A 472 23.67 -7.28 10.16
N THR A 473 22.74 -6.91 9.28
CA THR A 473 23.04 -5.94 8.22
C THR A 473 23.42 -4.59 8.84
N VAL A 474 22.62 -4.10 9.79
CA VAL A 474 22.89 -2.85 10.53
C VAL A 474 24.22 -2.93 11.28
N ILE A 475 24.47 -4.00 12.04
CA ILE A 475 25.75 -4.18 12.77
C ILE A 475 26.95 -4.17 11.81
N ARG A 476 26.84 -4.85 10.66
CA ARG A 476 27.91 -4.85 9.66
C ARG A 476 28.10 -3.48 9.01
N ALA A 477 27.02 -2.74 8.77
CA ALA A 477 27.09 -1.38 8.23
C ALA A 477 27.82 -0.44 9.21
N VAL A 478 27.45 -0.46 10.49
CA VAL A 478 28.11 0.34 11.54
C VAL A 478 29.60 0.01 11.64
N ARG A 479 29.98 -1.25 11.46
CA ARG A 479 31.38 -1.72 11.46
C ARG A 479 32.12 -1.52 10.13
N GLY A 480 31.50 -0.95 9.10
CA GLY A 480 32.11 -0.79 7.77
C GLY A 480 32.33 -2.11 7.00
N LEU A 481 31.71 -3.21 7.44
CA LEU A 481 31.82 -4.55 6.85
C LEU A 481 30.76 -4.85 5.79
N GLU A 482 29.74 -3.99 5.67
CA GLU A 482 28.73 -4.05 4.61
C GLU A 482 28.97 -2.93 3.63
N ARG A 483 29.24 -3.28 2.36
CA ARG A 483 29.57 -2.31 1.30
C ARG A 483 28.39 -2.02 0.36
N ARG A 484 27.29 -2.77 0.49
CA ARG A 484 26.11 -2.64 -0.37
C ARG A 484 25.19 -1.56 0.18
N ALA A 485 25.28 -0.34 -0.35
CA ALA A 485 24.54 0.81 0.16
C ALA A 485 23.03 0.62 0.18
N SER A 486 22.45 0.17 -0.93
CA SER A 486 21.03 -0.12 -1.05
C SER A 486 20.49 -1.10 0.01
N LEU A 487 21.29 -2.09 0.42
CA LEU A 487 20.90 -3.03 1.47
C LEU A 487 20.92 -2.38 2.86
N VAL A 488 21.90 -1.50 3.13
CA VAL A 488 21.98 -0.73 4.38
C VAL A 488 20.83 0.26 4.46
N THR A 489 20.57 1.00 3.38
CA THR A 489 19.44 1.92 3.26
C THR A 489 18.12 1.19 3.50
N LEU A 490 17.88 0.03 2.86
CA LEU A 490 16.66 -0.73 3.09
C LEU A 490 16.53 -1.20 4.55
N ALA A 491 17.63 -1.64 5.18
CA ALA A 491 17.61 -2.07 6.57
C ALA A 491 17.22 -0.93 7.52
N ILE A 492 17.73 0.29 7.29
CA ILE A 492 17.40 1.48 8.07
C ILE A 492 15.95 1.91 7.81
N PHE A 493 15.53 1.94 6.54
CA PHE A 493 14.15 2.23 6.16
C PHE A 493 13.17 1.29 6.86
N LEU A 494 13.42 -0.01 6.84
CA LEU A 494 12.56 -0.99 7.51
C LEU A 494 12.57 -0.85 9.02
N LEU A 495 13.67 -0.41 9.62
CA LEU A 495 13.72 -0.12 11.05
C LEU A 495 12.78 1.04 11.42
N PHE A 496 12.81 2.14 10.66
CA PHE A 496 11.91 3.27 10.89
C PHE A 496 10.45 2.92 10.60
N TYR A 497 10.21 2.22 9.49
CA TYR A 497 8.86 1.79 9.14
C TYR A 497 8.29 0.84 10.22
N PHE A 498 9.12 -0.08 10.72
CA PHE A 498 8.74 -0.96 11.82
C PHE A 498 8.56 -0.24 13.16
N LEU A 499 9.33 0.82 13.42
CA LEU A 499 9.16 1.63 14.63
C LEU A 499 7.86 2.42 14.58
N GLN A 500 7.55 3.07 13.46
CA GLN A 500 6.25 3.73 13.26
C GLN A 500 5.11 2.74 13.47
N TYR A 501 5.25 1.54 12.90
CA TYR A 501 4.32 0.46 13.09
C TYR A 501 4.07 0.14 14.58
N LEU A 502 5.14 0.03 15.39
CA LEU A 502 5.03 -0.20 16.83
C LEU A 502 4.39 0.99 17.56
N VAL A 503 4.50 2.22 17.05
CA VAL A 503 3.95 3.42 17.70
C VAL A 503 2.49 3.69 17.31
N LEU A 504 2.11 3.44 16.06
CA LEU A 504 0.79 3.78 15.50
C LEU A 504 -0.21 2.63 15.48
N ASP A 505 0.20 1.42 15.90
CA ASP A 505 -0.63 0.20 15.88
C ASP A 505 -1.28 -0.04 14.51
N LEU A 506 -0.45 -0.03 13.46
CA LEU A 506 -0.92 -0.16 12.08
C LEU A 506 -1.64 -1.51 11.87
N SER A 507 -2.61 -1.48 10.95
CA SER A 507 -3.40 -2.65 10.56
C SER A 507 -2.52 -3.80 10.06
N TYR A 508 -3.01 -5.03 10.15
CA TYR A 508 -2.29 -6.21 9.65
C TYR A 508 -1.97 -6.13 8.16
N ARG A 509 -2.83 -5.48 7.37
CA ARG A 509 -2.62 -5.26 5.94
C ARG A 509 -1.33 -4.49 5.68
N GLN A 510 -1.10 -3.45 6.47
CA GLN A 510 0.13 -2.63 6.42
C GLN A 510 1.38 -3.39 6.92
N ARG A 511 1.23 -4.48 7.68
CA ARG A 511 2.35 -5.38 8.02
C ARG A 511 2.75 -6.18 6.79
N ASP A 512 1.77 -6.75 6.10
CA ASP A 512 2.00 -7.56 4.90
C ASP A 512 2.61 -6.74 3.75
N THR A 513 2.37 -5.43 3.67
CA THR A 513 3.06 -4.56 2.69
C THR A 513 4.56 -4.41 2.93
N MET A 514 5.05 -4.68 4.15
CA MET A 514 6.48 -4.70 4.46
C MET A 514 7.15 -6.01 4.04
N LEU A 515 6.38 -7.09 3.88
CA LEU A 515 6.90 -8.43 3.64
C LEU A 515 7.79 -8.53 2.39
N PRO A 516 7.47 -7.90 1.23
CA PRO A 516 8.36 -7.88 0.07
C PRO A 516 9.80 -7.49 0.42
N PHE A 517 9.96 -6.47 1.27
CA PHE A 517 11.25 -5.94 1.67
C PHE A 517 11.91 -6.79 2.77
N LEU A 518 11.13 -7.28 3.72
CA LEU A 518 11.61 -8.13 4.83
C LEU A 518 12.05 -9.52 4.36
N ALA A 519 11.43 -10.07 3.31
CA ALA A 519 11.77 -11.39 2.76
C ALA A 519 13.27 -11.52 2.41
N VAL A 520 13.89 -10.43 1.97
CA VAL A 520 15.33 -10.38 1.65
C VAL A 520 16.18 -10.58 2.91
N PHE A 521 15.83 -9.89 3.98
CA PHE A 521 16.48 -10.04 5.28
C PHE A 521 16.17 -11.40 5.91
N GLY A 522 14.95 -11.91 5.74
CA GLY A 522 14.56 -13.24 6.21
C GLY A 522 15.45 -14.34 5.66
N LEU A 523 15.81 -14.29 4.38
CA LEU A 523 16.71 -15.27 3.78
C LEU A 523 18.16 -15.11 4.25
N MET A 524 18.60 -13.88 4.43
CA MET A 524 19.91 -13.61 5.03
C MET A 524 19.99 -14.12 6.48
N GLY A 525 18.91 -13.97 7.24
CA GLY A 525 18.73 -14.52 8.58
C GLY A 525 18.72 -16.04 8.57
N LEU A 526 17.93 -16.66 7.69
CA LEU A 526 17.84 -18.11 7.52
C LEU A 526 19.20 -18.72 7.19
N TYR A 527 19.96 -18.12 6.27
CA TYR A 527 21.29 -18.62 5.94
C TYR A 527 22.23 -18.67 7.15
N ARG A 528 22.13 -17.70 8.05
CA ARG A 528 22.92 -17.66 9.29
C ARG A 528 22.39 -18.67 10.30
N LEU A 529 21.07 -18.79 10.43
CA LEU A 529 20.42 -19.76 11.28
C LEU A 529 20.85 -21.19 10.93
N LEU A 530 20.84 -21.54 9.64
CA LEU A 530 21.22 -22.86 9.14
C LEU A 530 22.68 -23.24 9.44
N ARG A 531 23.56 -22.26 9.71
CA ARG A 531 24.95 -22.52 10.10
C ARG A 531 25.11 -22.88 11.58
N SER A 532 24.10 -22.65 12.42
CA SER A 532 24.15 -22.98 13.84
C SER A 532 23.10 -24.01 14.22
N ARG A 533 23.56 -25.21 14.60
CA ARG A 533 22.68 -26.32 15.04
C ARG A 533 21.78 -25.91 16.22
N ARG A 534 22.31 -25.12 17.15
CA ARG A 534 21.55 -24.63 18.33
C ARG A 534 20.40 -23.72 17.92
N PHE A 535 20.69 -22.72 17.08
CA PHE A 535 19.66 -21.80 16.59
C PHE A 535 18.61 -22.52 15.74
N LEU A 536 19.03 -23.49 14.91
CA LEU A 536 18.11 -24.30 14.14
C LEU A 536 17.16 -25.12 15.04
N ALA A 537 17.67 -25.70 16.13
CA ALA A 537 16.84 -26.43 17.09
C ALA A 537 15.81 -25.52 17.77
N VAL A 538 16.24 -24.34 18.24
CA VAL A 538 15.34 -23.33 18.83
C VAL A 538 14.29 -22.87 17.82
N TYR A 539 14.68 -22.62 16.58
CA TYR A 539 13.75 -22.18 15.54
C TYR A 539 12.75 -23.28 15.13
N ARG A 540 13.17 -24.55 15.13
CA ARG A 540 12.25 -25.69 14.94
C ARG A 540 11.22 -25.76 16.08
N LEU A 541 11.66 -25.62 17.33
CA LEU A 541 10.75 -25.56 18.47
C LEU A 541 9.77 -24.38 18.35
N TYR A 542 10.28 -23.20 17.98
CA TYR A 542 9.45 -22.02 17.69
C TYR A 542 8.36 -22.31 16.66
N TRP A 543 8.71 -22.99 15.55
CA TRP A 543 7.75 -23.40 14.53
C TRP A 543 6.69 -24.37 15.05
N VAL A 544 7.09 -25.37 15.85
CA VAL A 544 6.14 -26.33 16.45
C VAL A 544 5.15 -25.58 17.34
N VAL A 545 5.63 -24.69 18.20
CA VAL A 545 4.78 -23.87 19.07
C VAL A 545 3.83 -22.99 18.24
N LEU A 546 4.34 -22.29 17.22
CA LEU A 546 3.52 -21.46 16.35
C LEU A 546 2.41 -22.25 15.64
N LEU A 547 2.73 -23.44 15.12
CA LEU A 547 1.76 -24.31 14.45
C LEU A 547 0.73 -24.88 15.43
N LEU A 548 1.15 -25.32 16.62
CA LEU A 548 0.23 -25.80 17.64
C LEU A 548 -0.78 -24.71 18.04
N ILE A 549 -0.32 -23.47 18.13
CA ILE A 549 -1.17 -22.32 18.46
C ILE A 549 -2.11 -21.97 17.31
N ALA A 550 -1.62 -21.96 16.06
CA ALA A 550 -2.45 -21.71 14.89
C ALA A 550 -3.52 -22.81 14.68
N VAL A 551 -3.14 -24.08 14.85
CA VAL A 551 -4.05 -25.22 14.78
C VAL A 551 -5.05 -25.19 15.93
N GLY A 552 -4.58 -24.99 17.16
CA GLY A 552 -5.44 -24.88 18.34
C GLY A 552 -6.49 -23.78 18.18
N HIS A 553 -6.08 -22.60 17.72
CA HIS A 553 -6.98 -21.49 17.39
C HIS A 553 -8.01 -21.88 16.32
N SER A 554 -7.56 -22.53 15.24
CA SER A 554 -8.45 -22.93 14.14
C SER A 554 -9.44 -24.02 14.55
N VAL A 555 -9.02 -24.99 15.37
CA VAL A 555 -9.88 -26.05 15.91
C VAL A 555 -10.92 -25.47 16.85
N VAL A 556 -10.50 -24.61 17.79
CA VAL A 556 -11.42 -23.92 18.71
C VAL A 556 -12.47 -23.13 17.92
N ARG A 557 -12.04 -22.38 16.90
CA ARG A 557 -12.97 -21.62 16.06
C ARG A 557 -13.91 -22.54 15.25
N ALA A 558 -13.41 -23.62 14.66
CA ALA A 558 -14.23 -24.55 13.90
C ALA A 558 -15.26 -25.28 14.78
N ALA A 559 -14.84 -25.70 15.99
CA ALA A 559 -15.71 -26.37 16.94
C ALA A 559 -16.84 -25.47 17.45
N LEU A 560 -16.60 -24.15 17.51
CA LEU A 560 -17.52 -23.22 18.13
C LEU A 560 -18.28 -22.33 17.12
N GLY A 561 -17.77 -22.16 15.89
CA GLY A 561 -18.47 -21.46 14.80
C GLY A 561 -19.43 -22.33 14.00
N GLY A 562 -19.57 -23.61 14.37
CA GLY A 562 -20.60 -24.53 13.87
C GLY A 562 -21.83 -24.64 14.79
N ALA A 563 -21.88 -23.84 15.86
CA ALA A 563 -23.06 -23.59 16.70
C ALA A 563 -23.67 -22.24 16.32
#